data_AF-A0A924BJF2-F1
#
_entry.id   AF-A0A924BJF2-F1
#
_cell.length_a   1.000
_cell.length_b   1.000
_cell.length_c   1.000
_cell.angle_alpha   90.00
_cell.angle_beta   90.00
_cell.angle_gamma   90.00
#
_symmetry.space_group_name_H-M   'P 1'
#
loop_
_entity.id
_entity.type
_entity.pdbx_description
1 polymer ?
#
loop_
_entity_poly.entity_id
_entity_poly.type
_entity_poly.pdbx_seq_one_letter_code
_entity_poly.pdbx_strand_id
1 'polypeptide(L)'
;MTTATEITWDDTVLPFQLDNADVRGRVARLDGVLGEVLRQHHYPPQIEALVAEATLLTALIGQTVKLRWKLSLQIRGKGAARLIATDYYGPSDEGGSGRIRAYASYDAEALDPDATPFSQIGEGYFAVMLDQGAGMTPYQGFTPIEGQSLSSCAETYFAQSEQLPTRFAVSFGKSQQPGRDARWRAGGMMLQHMPQVGGTVAAEAGSGSGGLLTHADILGGAEAENWNRVNVLLDTVEDLELIGPSVTPTELLVRLFGEEQPRVFDTTPVRFGCSCSADKVRSTMSIYSKKDISKMTTVDGLVTADCQFCGAHYEFDPKTLGFEAESTGDDA
;
A
#
# COMPACT_ATOMS: atom_id res chain seq x y z
N MET A 1 -24.54 -24.07 10.14
CA MET A 1 -23.74 -22.88 10.48
C MET A 1 -22.42 -23.36 11.02
N THR A 2 -21.46 -23.63 10.13
CA THR A 2 -20.09 -23.97 10.50
C THR A 2 -19.31 -22.67 10.56
N THR A 3 -18.92 -22.28 11.76
CA THR A 3 -17.97 -21.21 12.05
C THR A 3 -16.71 -21.44 11.20
N ALA A 4 -16.44 -20.48 10.32
CA ALA A 4 -15.29 -20.50 9.45
C ALA A 4 -14.02 -20.54 10.30
N THR A 5 -13.11 -21.47 10.00
CA THR A 5 -11.73 -21.34 10.45
C THR A 5 -11.14 -20.16 9.68
N GLU A 6 -11.12 -18.99 10.32
CA GLU A 6 -10.26 -17.88 9.90
C GLU A 6 -8.83 -18.42 9.88
N ILE A 7 -8.16 -18.21 8.76
CA ILE A 7 -6.76 -18.59 8.64
C ILE A 7 -5.98 -17.59 9.48
N THR A 8 -5.35 -18.05 10.56
CA THR A 8 -4.78 -17.19 11.62
C THR A 8 -3.64 -16.30 11.17
N TRP A 9 -3.14 -16.49 9.95
CA TRP A 9 -2.07 -15.71 9.32
C TRP A 9 -2.56 -14.83 8.17
N ASP A 10 -3.87 -14.80 7.89
CA ASP A 10 -4.43 -13.80 6.99
C ASP A 10 -4.49 -12.43 7.69
N ASP A 11 -4.44 -11.36 6.89
CA ASP A 11 -4.40 -9.97 7.38
C ASP A 11 -3.24 -9.71 8.36
N THR A 12 -2.07 -10.25 8.03
CA THR A 12 -0.86 -10.07 8.82
C THR A 12 0.36 -9.72 7.97
N VAL A 13 1.34 -9.08 8.62
CA VAL A 13 2.69 -8.89 8.10
C VAL A 13 3.68 -9.57 9.04
N LEU A 14 4.40 -10.57 8.54
CA LEU A 14 5.44 -11.32 9.25
C LEU A 14 6.83 -10.79 8.82
N PRO A 15 7.55 -10.05 9.68
CA PRO A 15 8.92 -9.66 9.41
C PRO A 15 9.87 -10.85 9.61
N PHE A 16 10.95 -10.87 8.83
CA PHE A 16 12.02 -11.85 8.98
C PHE A 16 13.38 -11.26 8.58
N GLN A 17 14.44 -12.00 8.90
CA GLN A 17 15.81 -11.74 8.47
C GLN A 17 16.46 -13.04 7.99
N LEU A 18 17.29 -12.93 6.97
CA LEU A 18 18.14 -13.99 6.44
C LEU A 18 19.56 -13.70 6.91
N ASP A 19 19.98 -14.37 7.98
CA ASP A 19 21.20 -14.01 8.70
C ASP A 19 22.48 -14.30 7.86
N ASN A 20 22.45 -15.27 6.94
CA ASN A 20 23.60 -15.57 6.07
C ASN A 20 23.77 -14.60 4.88
N ALA A 21 22.71 -13.88 4.51
CA ALA A 21 22.69 -13.03 3.32
C ALA A 21 22.67 -11.53 3.62
N ASP A 22 22.61 -11.14 4.90
CA ASP A 22 22.39 -9.75 5.33
C ASP A 22 21.15 -9.12 4.67
N VAL A 23 20.08 -9.90 4.54
CA VAL A 23 18.80 -9.47 3.96
C VAL A 23 17.72 -9.48 5.02
N ARG A 24 16.93 -8.40 5.10
CA ARG A 24 15.67 -8.39 5.85
C ARG A 24 14.50 -8.48 4.90
N GLY A 25 13.39 -9.03 5.37
CA GLY A 25 12.21 -9.13 4.56
C GLY A 25 10.92 -9.18 5.36
N ARG A 26 9.82 -9.24 4.61
CA ARG A 26 8.46 -9.37 5.14
C ARG A 26 7.64 -10.25 4.24
N VAL A 27 6.75 -11.02 4.85
CA VAL A 27 5.65 -11.69 4.15
C VAL A 27 4.36 -11.02 4.59
N ALA A 28 3.53 -10.58 3.65
CA ALA A 28 2.20 -10.04 3.95
C ALA A 28 1.14 -10.87 3.24
N ARG A 29 0.01 -11.07 3.92
CA ARG A 29 -1.21 -11.64 3.32
C ARG A 29 -2.39 -10.79 3.72
N LEU A 30 -3.16 -10.36 2.72
CA LEU A 30 -4.35 -9.54 2.86
C LEU A 30 -5.55 -10.30 2.30
N ASP A 31 -6.59 -10.38 3.10
CA ASP A 31 -7.82 -11.08 2.75
C ASP A 31 -9.02 -10.24 3.20
N GLY A 32 -9.39 -10.30 4.47
CA GLY A 32 -10.49 -9.52 5.02
C GLY A 32 -10.25 -8.02 4.84
N VAL A 33 -9.03 -7.54 5.07
CA VAL A 33 -8.67 -6.12 4.84
C VAL A 33 -8.87 -5.72 3.38
N LEU A 34 -8.46 -6.58 2.45
CA LEU A 34 -8.61 -6.30 1.03
C LEU A 34 -10.09 -6.32 0.61
N GLY A 35 -10.87 -7.27 1.13
CA GLY A 35 -12.31 -7.32 0.94
C GLY A 35 -13.01 -6.05 1.45
N GLU A 36 -12.63 -5.58 2.64
CA GLU A 36 -13.13 -4.35 3.26
C GLU A 36 -12.76 -3.09 2.46
N VAL A 37 -11.58 -3.05 1.84
CA VAL A 37 -11.16 -1.97 0.94
C VAL A 37 -11.97 -1.97 -0.35
N LEU A 38 -12.05 -3.13 -1.02
CA LEU A 38 -12.68 -3.23 -2.34
C LEU A 38 -14.19 -3.05 -2.26
N ARG A 39 -14.86 -3.50 -1.19
CA ARG A 39 -16.32 -3.34 -1.05
C ARG A 39 -16.79 -1.90 -0.92
N GLN A 40 -15.89 -0.94 -0.68
CA GLN A 40 -16.26 0.48 -0.58
C GLN A 40 -16.66 1.07 -1.94
N HIS A 41 -16.28 0.41 -3.05
CA HIS A 41 -16.52 0.86 -4.41
C HIS A 41 -16.86 -0.31 -5.33
N HIS A 42 -17.64 -0.07 -6.38
CA HIS A 42 -17.92 -1.08 -7.39
C HIS A 42 -16.93 -0.97 -8.54
N TYR A 43 -15.67 -1.33 -8.28
CA TYR A 43 -14.61 -1.24 -9.27
C TYR A 43 -14.72 -2.33 -10.36
N PRO A 44 -14.37 -2.00 -11.62
CA PRO A 44 -14.14 -3.02 -12.63
C PRO A 44 -12.85 -3.81 -12.35
N PRO A 45 -12.69 -5.03 -12.89
CA PRO A 45 -11.60 -5.94 -12.52
C PRO A 45 -10.18 -5.35 -12.62
N GLN A 46 -9.94 -4.51 -13.63
CA GLN A 46 -8.65 -3.84 -13.84
C GLN A 46 -8.32 -2.89 -12.68
N ILE A 47 -9.31 -2.17 -12.17
CA ILE A 47 -9.14 -1.26 -11.03
C ILE A 47 -9.08 -2.04 -9.71
N GLU A 48 -9.87 -3.13 -9.56
CA GLU A 48 -9.75 -4.03 -8.41
C GLU A 48 -8.32 -4.57 -8.26
N ALA A 49 -7.72 -5.02 -9.37
CA ALA A 49 -6.34 -5.53 -9.41
C ALA A 49 -5.31 -4.47 -8.98
N LEU A 50 -5.40 -3.25 -9.52
CA LEU A 50 -4.51 -2.14 -9.16
C LEU A 50 -4.63 -1.76 -7.68
N VAL A 51 -5.86 -1.71 -7.15
CA VAL A 51 -6.10 -1.42 -5.72
C VAL A 51 -5.56 -2.55 -4.85
N ALA A 52 -5.72 -3.82 -5.26
CA ALA A 52 -5.18 -4.96 -4.53
C ALA A 52 -3.65 -4.92 -4.45
N GLU A 53 -2.98 -4.71 -5.58
CA GLU A 53 -1.52 -4.58 -5.64
C GLU A 53 -1.02 -3.42 -4.78
N ALA A 54 -1.60 -2.22 -4.94
CA ALA A 54 -1.21 -1.04 -4.17
C ALA A 54 -1.43 -1.24 -2.66
N THR A 55 -2.53 -1.89 -2.26
CA THR A 55 -2.82 -2.17 -0.85
C THR A 55 -1.81 -3.15 -0.25
N LEU A 56 -1.43 -4.20 -1.01
CA LEU A 56 -0.42 -5.16 -0.61
C LEU A 56 0.97 -4.51 -0.47
N LEU A 57 1.38 -3.70 -1.45
CA LEU A 57 2.63 -2.93 -1.37
C LEU A 57 2.64 -2.02 -0.15
N THR A 58 1.52 -1.36 0.16
CA THR A 58 1.39 -0.52 1.35
C THR A 58 1.50 -1.30 2.66
N ALA A 59 0.99 -2.53 2.72
CA ALA A 59 1.18 -3.39 3.89
C ALA A 59 2.66 -3.80 4.06
N LEU A 60 3.29 -4.25 2.96
CA LEU A 60 4.69 -4.67 2.95
C LEU A 60 5.63 -3.53 3.33
N ILE A 61 5.44 -2.35 2.75
CA ILE A 61 6.28 -1.17 3.00
C ILE A 61 5.98 -0.58 4.38
N GLY A 62 4.70 -0.41 4.72
CA GLY A 62 4.23 0.31 5.90
C GLY A 62 4.64 -0.30 7.24
N GLN A 63 4.95 -1.59 7.31
CA GLN A 63 5.33 -2.23 8.58
C GLN A 63 6.62 -1.66 9.21
N THR A 64 7.52 -0.98 8.46
CA THR A 64 8.67 -0.23 9.05
C THR A 64 8.26 0.99 9.87
N VAL A 65 7.05 1.50 9.66
CA VAL A 65 6.65 2.82 10.11
C VAL A 65 6.46 2.81 11.63
N LYS A 66 7.02 3.82 12.31
CA LYS A 66 6.93 3.93 13.77
C LYS A 66 5.47 4.08 14.23
N LEU A 67 5.25 3.86 15.53
CA LEU A 67 3.95 4.09 16.16
C LEU A 67 3.42 5.48 15.79
N ARG A 68 2.12 5.54 15.45
CA ARG A 68 1.37 6.77 15.12
C ARG A 68 1.82 7.51 13.86
N TRP A 69 2.85 7.05 13.16
CA TRP A 69 3.22 7.59 11.85
C TRP A 69 2.28 7.06 10.77
N LYS A 70 2.23 7.77 9.65
CA LYS A 70 1.40 7.41 8.49
C LYS A 70 2.27 7.35 7.24
N LEU A 71 2.23 6.21 6.56
CA LEU A 71 2.77 6.08 5.21
C LEU A 71 1.64 6.14 4.20
N SER A 72 1.87 6.81 3.07
CA SER A 72 0.91 6.92 1.98
C SER A 72 1.59 6.57 0.66
N LEU A 73 1.00 5.68 -0.14
CA LEU A 73 1.34 5.54 -1.55
C LEU A 73 0.33 6.31 -2.39
N GLN A 74 0.81 7.12 -3.32
CA GLN A 74 -0.02 7.77 -4.33
C GLN A 74 0.51 7.47 -5.72
N ILE A 75 -0.33 6.86 -6.53
CA ILE A 75 -0.07 6.59 -7.95
C ILE A 75 -0.97 7.53 -8.73
N ARG A 76 -0.40 8.43 -9.52
CA ARG A 76 -1.16 9.31 -10.40
C ARG A 76 -0.77 9.08 -11.84
N GLY A 77 -1.77 8.87 -12.68
CA GLY A 77 -1.61 8.54 -14.08
C GLY A 77 -2.42 9.47 -14.99
N LYS A 78 -2.03 9.53 -16.26
CA LYS A 78 -2.77 10.20 -17.33
C LYS A 78 -3.72 9.26 -18.10
N GLY A 79 -3.74 7.97 -17.77
CA GLY A 79 -4.64 6.98 -18.34
C GLY A 79 -6.01 6.92 -17.65
N ALA A 80 -6.73 5.82 -17.89
CA ALA A 80 -8.04 5.57 -17.29
C ALA A 80 -7.98 5.49 -15.75
N ALA A 81 -6.94 4.89 -15.18
CA ALA A 81 -6.69 4.90 -13.74
C ALA A 81 -5.96 6.20 -13.34
N ARG A 82 -6.73 7.21 -12.91
CA ARG A 82 -6.24 8.58 -12.67
C ARG A 82 -5.48 8.73 -11.35
N LEU A 83 -5.98 8.09 -10.29
CA LEU A 83 -5.39 8.14 -8.95
C LEU A 83 -5.64 6.81 -8.24
N ILE A 84 -4.61 6.24 -7.65
CA ILE A 84 -4.73 5.22 -6.60
C ILE A 84 -4.03 5.78 -5.37
N ALA A 85 -4.74 5.82 -4.26
CA ALA A 85 -4.21 6.31 -3.00
C ALA A 85 -4.42 5.27 -1.91
N THR A 86 -3.36 4.95 -1.19
CA THR A 86 -3.38 3.99 -0.09
C THR A 86 -2.66 4.59 1.11
N ASP A 87 -3.14 4.28 2.30
CA ASP A 87 -2.53 4.72 3.55
C ASP A 87 -2.31 3.53 4.48
N TYR A 88 -1.13 3.48 5.10
CA TYR A 88 -0.83 2.66 6.26
C TYR A 88 -0.65 3.56 7.48
N TYR A 89 -1.43 3.32 8.52
CA TYR A 89 -1.23 3.91 9.84
C TYR A 89 -0.53 2.91 10.74
N GLY A 90 0.61 3.33 11.29
CA GLY A 90 1.30 2.56 12.33
C GLY A 90 0.37 2.29 13.52
N PRO A 91 0.62 1.20 14.28
CA PRO A 91 -0.12 0.92 15.51
C PRO A 91 -0.13 2.14 16.44
N SER A 92 -1.21 2.30 17.20
CA SER A 92 -1.31 3.36 18.20
C SER A 92 -0.49 3.07 19.45
N ASP A 93 -0.33 1.77 19.75
CA ASP A 93 0.33 1.20 20.92
C ASP A 93 1.14 -0.03 20.48
N GLU A 94 2.12 -0.44 21.30
CA GLU A 94 2.93 -1.63 21.05
C GLU A 94 2.07 -2.90 21.01
N GLY A 95 2.34 -3.78 20.04
CA GLY A 95 1.54 -4.98 19.79
C GLY A 95 0.16 -4.73 19.18
N GLY A 96 -0.21 -3.46 18.91
CA GLY A 96 -1.46 -3.13 18.23
C GLY A 96 -1.44 -3.43 16.73
N SER A 97 -2.61 -3.34 16.10
CA SER A 97 -2.74 -3.55 14.65
C SER A 97 -2.43 -2.30 13.84
N GLY A 98 -1.73 -2.48 12.72
CA GLY A 98 -1.66 -1.48 11.66
C GLY A 98 -3.04 -1.27 11.03
N ARG A 99 -3.33 -0.06 10.54
CA ARG A 99 -4.57 0.21 9.82
C ARG A 99 -4.29 0.57 8.38
N ILE A 100 -5.01 -0.04 7.45
CA ILE A 100 -4.86 0.19 6.01
C ILE A 100 -6.17 0.69 5.43
N ARG A 101 -6.08 1.57 4.45
CA ARG A 101 -7.19 1.98 3.58
C ARG A 101 -6.68 2.28 2.18
N ALA A 102 -7.52 2.12 1.18
CA ALA A 102 -7.20 2.46 -0.19
C ALA A 102 -8.45 2.89 -0.96
N TYR A 103 -8.24 3.67 -2.02
CA TYR A 103 -9.25 3.91 -3.04
C TYR A 103 -8.57 4.25 -4.36
N ALA A 104 -9.33 4.13 -5.45
CA ALA A 104 -8.96 4.60 -6.76
C ALA A 104 -10.03 5.54 -7.35
N SER A 105 -9.57 6.53 -8.12
CA SER A 105 -10.38 7.31 -9.04
C SER A 105 -10.01 6.92 -10.46
N TYR A 106 -11.01 6.66 -11.30
CA TYR A 106 -10.83 6.23 -12.66
C TYR A 106 -11.86 6.86 -13.60
N ASP A 107 -11.55 6.82 -14.89
CA ASP A 107 -12.43 7.17 -15.99
C ASP A 107 -13.04 5.90 -16.58
N ALA A 108 -14.34 5.71 -16.42
CA ALA A 108 -15.03 4.51 -16.90
C ALA A 108 -15.15 4.46 -18.42
N GLU A 109 -15.17 5.61 -19.11
CA GLU A 109 -15.28 5.67 -20.57
C GLU A 109 -13.93 5.41 -21.26
N ALA A 110 -12.83 5.78 -20.59
CA ALA A 110 -11.48 5.56 -21.09
C ALA A 110 -10.89 4.19 -20.71
N LEU A 111 -11.55 3.43 -19.82
CA LEU A 111 -11.07 2.13 -19.35
C LEU A 111 -11.16 1.09 -20.47
N ASP A 112 -10.04 0.42 -20.74
CA ASP A 112 -9.98 -0.69 -21.68
C ASP A 112 -10.08 -2.03 -20.91
N PRO A 113 -11.16 -2.82 -21.08
CA PRO A 113 -11.31 -4.09 -20.37
C PRO A 113 -10.35 -5.20 -20.85
N ASP A 114 -9.77 -5.07 -22.04
CA ASP A 114 -8.89 -6.08 -22.63
C ASP A 114 -7.39 -5.79 -22.36
N ALA A 115 -7.06 -4.56 -21.97
CA ALA A 115 -5.70 -4.18 -21.62
C ALA A 115 -5.32 -4.59 -20.18
N THR A 116 -4.02 -4.65 -19.91
CA THR A 116 -3.53 -5.04 -18.58
C THR A 116 -3.91 -3.99 -17.53
N PRO A 117 -4.04 -4.37 -16.24
CA PRO A 117 -4.33 -3.41 -15.18
C PRO A 117 -3.30 -2.25 -15.15
N PHE A 118 -2.01 -2.57 -15.22
CA PHE A 118 -0.95 -1.56 -15.15
C PHE A 118 -1.00 -0.54 -16.30
N SER A 119 -1.33 -0.96 -17.52
CA SER A 119 -1.39 -0.03 -18.67
C SER A 119 -2.51 1.01 -18.53
N GLN A 120 -3.52 0.78 -17.69
CA GLN A 120 -4.60 1.76 -17.43
C GLN A 120 -4.07 3.04 -16.76
N ILE A 121 -2.91 3.00 -16.11
CA ILE A 121 -2.33 4.17 -15.41
C ILE A 121 -1.78 5.17 -16.44
N GLY A 122 -1.15 4.67 -17.50
CA GLY A 122 -0.41 5.50 -18.46
C GLY A 122 0.79 6.22 -17.82
N GLU A 123 1.24 7.30 -18.46
CA GLU A 123 2.32 8.13 -17.92
C GLU A 123 1.91 8.81 -16.61
N GLY A 124 2.85 8.94 -15.67
CA GLY A 124 2.55 9.55 -14.39
C GLY A 124 3.68 9.40 -13.38
N TYR A 125 3.31 9.41 -12.11
CA TYR A 125 4.27 9.20 -11.01
C TYR A 125 3.74 8.26 -9.93
N PHE A 126 4.67 7.53 -9.32
CA PHE A 126 4.52 6.78 -8.09
C PHE A 126 5.19 7.56 -6.96
N ALA A 127 4.42 7.89 -5.92
CA ALA A 127 4.88 8.68 -4.78
C ALA A 127 4.74 7.91 -3.48
N VAL A 128 5.77 7.96 -2.65
CA VAL A 128 5.75 7.51 -1.25
C VAL A 128 5.85 8.72 -0.36
N MET A 129 4.96 8.83 0.61
CA MET A 129 4.96 9.91 1.59
C MET A 129 4.94 9.34 3.00
N LEU A 130 5.74 9.93 3.88
CA LEU A 130 5.82 9.57 5.29
C LEU A 130 5.50 10.80 6.14
N ASP A 131 4.38 10.73 6.83
CA ASP A 131 3.96 11.71 7.83
C ASP A 131 4.35 11.20 9.22
N GLN A 132 5.23 11.95 9.88
CA GLN A 132 5.81 11.64 11.18
C GLN A 132 5.08 12.32 12.35
N GLY A 133 3.96 12.99 12.08
CA GLY A 133 3.14 13.69 13.06
C GLY A 133 3.42 15.20 13.14
N ALA A 134 2.76 15.84 14.10
CA ALA A 134 2.76 17.30 14.24
C ALA A 134 4.18 17.87 14.44
N GLY A 135 4.48 18.95 13.71
CA GLY A 135 5.76 19.66 13.80
C GLY A 135 6.88 19.09 12.93
N MET A 136 6.65 17.97 12.23
CA MET A 136 7.58 17.42 11.26
C MET A 136 7.13 17.71 9.84
N THR A 137 8.05 18.09 8.97
CA THR A 137 7.78 18.17 7.53
C THR A 137 7.65 16.75 6.98
N PRO A 138 6.53 16.39 6.33
CA PRO A 138 6.38 15.07 5.73
C PRO A 138 7.49 14.81 4.70
N TYR A 139 8.08 13.63 4.76
CA TYR A 139 8.99 13.17 3.72
C TYR A 139 8.18 12.72 2.50
N GLN A 140 8.66 13.05 1.30
CA GLN A 140 8.02 12.69 0.05
C GLN A 140 9.10 12.32 -0.98
N GLY A 141 8.98 11.14 -1.57
CA GLY A 141 9.79 10.72 -2.70
C GLY A 141 8.92 10.32 -3.88
N PHE A 142 9.39 10.61 -5.09
CA PHE A 142 8.65 10.45 -6.34
C PHE A 142 9.50 9.69 -7.34
N THR A 143 8.86 8.83 -8.11
CA THR A 143 9.46 8.14 -9.26
C THR A 143 8.47 8.14 -10.42
N PRO A 144 8.95 8.13 -11.68
CA PRO A 144 8.07 7.97 -12.82
C PRO A 144 7.38 6.59 -12.80
N ILE A 145 6.20 6.49 -13.42
CA ILE A 145 5.57 5.20 -13.69
C ILE A 145 6.36 4.51 -14.80
N GLU A 146 7.21 3.57 -14.40
CA GLU A 146 8.06 2.78 -15.29
C GLU A 146 8.00 1.29 -14.90
N GLY A 147 8.36 0.42 -15.85
CA GLY A 147 8.28 -1.03 -15.70
C GLY A 147 6.94 -1.60 -16.18
N GLN A 148 6.50 -2.68 -15.55
CA GLN A 148 5.32 -3.45 -15.97
C GLN A 148 4.30 -3.66 -14.85
N SER A 149 4.57 -3.16 -13.63
CA SER A 149 3.77 -3.38 -12.43
C SER A 149 4.00 -2.26 -11.39
N LEU A 150 3.10 -2.12 -10.42
CA LEU A 150 3.31 -1.18 -9.31
C LEU A 150 4.46 -1.64 -8.41
N SER A 151 4.68 -2.96 -8.29
CA SER A 151 5.84 -3.49 -7.57
C SER A 151 7.15 -3.06 -8.23
N SER A 152 7.25 -3.05 -9.57
CA SER A 152 8.41 -2.51 -10.28
C SER A 152 8.63 -1.02 -9.96
N CYS A 153 7.56 -0.21 -9.95
CA CYS A 153 7.68 1.20 -9.55
C CYS A 153 8.18 1.35 -8.10
N ALA A 154 7.73 0.49 -7.18
CA ALA A 154 8.19 0.48 -5.81
C ALA A 154 9.69 0.10 -5.70
N GLU A 155 10.17 -0.88 -6.47
CA GLU A 155 11.60 -1.22 -6.54
C GLU A 155 12.44 -0.03 -7.03
N THR A 156 11.99 0.63 -8.10
CA THR A 156 12.61 1.84 -8.64
C THR A 156 12.66 2.95 -7.59
N TYR A 157 11.57 3.14 -6.84
CA TYR A 157 11.53 4.09 -5.72
C TYR A 157 12.61 3.80 -4.67
N PHE A 158 12.72 2.56 -4.20
CA PHE A 158 13.70 2.21 -3.17
C PHE A 158 15.14 2.33 -3.68
N ALA A 159 15.40 1.98 -4.94
CA ALA A 159 16.72 2.13 -5.53
C ALA A 159 17.14 3.61 -5.65
N GLN A 160 16.22 4.50 -6.02
CA GLN A 160 16.56 5.92 -6.28
C GLN A 160 16.46 6.81 -5.05
N SER A 161 15.33 6.72 -4.34
CA SER A 161 15.02 7.66 -3.25
C SER A 161 15.64 7.21 -1.93
N GLU A 162 15.75 5.90 -1.71
CA GLU A 162 16.27 5.34 -0.46
C GLU A 162 17.68 4.75 -0.60
N GLN A 163 18.16 4.50 -1.83
CA GLN A 163 19.40 3.77 -2.11
C GLN A 163 19.46 2.41 -1.41
N LEU A 164 18.30 1.74 -1.33
CA LEU A 164 18.17 0.44 -0.69
C LEU A 164 17.74 -0.61 -1.73
N PRO A 165 18.62 -1.57 -2.08
CA PRO A 165 18.24 -2.71 -2.90
C PRO A 165 17.03 -3.40 -2.30
N THR A 166 15.92 -3.38 -3.04
CA THR A 166 14.63 -3.87 -2.60
C THR A 166 13.99 -4.64 -3.74
N ARG A 167 13.40 -5.80 -3.43
CA ARG A 167 12.69 -6.64 -4.38
C ARG A 167 11.33 -7.05 -3.82
N PHE A 168 10.36 -7.20 -4.71
CA PHE A 168 9.02 -7.64 -4.37
C PHE A 168 8.62 -8.86 -5.21
N ALA A 169 8.00 -9.83 -4.56
CA ALA A 169 7.20 -10.85 -5.22
C ALA A 169 5.76 -10.69 -4.72
N VAL A 170 4.83 -10.39 -5.62
CA VAL A 170 3.43 -10.11 -5.27
C VAL A 170 2.50 -10.94 -6.12
N SER A 171 1.42 -11.42 -5.51
CA SER A 171 0.35 -12.13 -6.19
C SER A 171 -0.99 -11.70 -5.58
N PHE A 172 -2.02 -11.61 -6.41
CA PHE A 172 -3.35 -11.23 -5.98
C PHE A 172 -4.39 -11.77 -6.97
N GLY A 173 -5.55 -12.13 -6.45
CA GLY A 173 -6.62 -12.69 -7.27
C GLY A 173 -7.84 -13.10 -6.48
N LYS A 174 -8.89 -13.49 -7.22
CA LYS A 174 -10.10 -14.09 -6.63
C LYS A 174 -9.83 -15.57 -6.36
N SER A 175 -9.81 -15.94 -5.08
CA SER A 175 -9.71 -17.33 -4.65
C SER A 175 -11.09 -17.87 -4.31
N GLN A 176 -11.44 -19.03 -4.86
CA GLN A 176 -12.68 -19.73 -4.54
C GLN A 176 -12.35 -21.07 -3.87
N GLN A 177 -12.92 -21.29 -2.68
CA GLN A 177 -12.87 -22.58 -2.01
C GLN A 177 -14.20 -23.33 -2.24
N PRO A 178 -14.18 -24.67 -2.28
CA PRO A 178 -15.41 -25.44 -2.41
C PRO A 178 -16.47 -25.03 -1.37
N GLY A 179 -17.67 -24.67 -1.83
CA GLY A 179 -18.77 -24.26 -0.97
C GLY A 179 -18.67 -22.84 -0.39
N ARG A 180 -17.77 -21.99 -0.92
CA ARG A 180 -17.65 -20.57 -0.54
C ARG A 180 -17.70 -19.66 -1.77
N ASP A 181 -18.12 -18.42 -1.55
CA ASP A 181 -18.03 -17.37 -2.56
C ASP A 181 -16.57 -17.04 -2.86
N ALA A 182 -16.32 -16.62 -4.10
CA ALA A 182 -15.00 -16.15 -4.50
C ALA A 182 -14.67 -14.87 -3.73
N ARG A 183 -13.49 -14.83 -3.11
CA ARG A 183 -13.01 -13.66 -2.36
C ARG A 183 -11.65 -13.23 -2.86
N TRP A 184 -11.39 -11.92 -2.80
CA TRP A 184 -10.08 -11.38 -3.11
C TRP A 184 -9.07 -11.80 -2.06
N ARG A 185 -7.90 -12.25 -2.52
CA ARG A 185 -6.73 -12.47 -1.68
C ARG A 185 -5.54 -11.80 -2.34
N ALA A 186 -4.65 -11.24 -1.53
CA ALA A 186 -3.36 -10.72 -1.97
C ALA A 186 -2.28 -11.20 -1.01
N GLY A 187 -1.11 -11.49 -1.54
CA GLY A 187 -0.03 -12.09 -0.79
C GLY A 187 1.29 -11.73 -1.46
N GLY A 188 2.30 -11.44 -0.66
CA GLY A 188 3.56 -11.04 -1.22
C GLY A 188 4.70 -11.07 -0.22
N MET A 189 5.89 -10.98 -0.77
CA MET A 189 7.13 -10.90 -0.03
C MET A 189 7.91 -9.67 -0.49
N MET A 190 8.48 -8.96 0.48
CA MET A 190 9.42 -7.88 0.26
C MET A 190 10.77 -8.31 0.81
N LEU A 191 11.83 -8.15 0.03
CA LEU A 191 13.21 -8.32 0.45
C LEU A 191 13.94 -6.99 0.37
N GLN A 192 14.85 -6.74 1.31
CA GLN A 192 15.68 -5.55 1.32
C GLN A 192 17.05 -5.86 1.89
N HIS A 193 18.09 -5.43 1.19
CA HIS A 193 19.46 -5.56 1.66
C HIS A 193 19.70 -4.71 2.91
N MET A 194 20.44 -5.23 3.88
CA MET A 194 20.86 -4.49 5.06
C MET A 194 22.27 -3.94 4.84
N PRO A 195 22.45 -2.61 4.76
CA PRO A 195 23.79 -2.04 4.60
C PRO A 195 24.65 -2.36 5.83
N GLN A 196 25.88 -2.81 5.60
CA GLN A 196 26.90 -2.83 6.65
C GLN A 196 27.35 -1.39 6.94
N VAL A 197 27.67 -1.10 8.20
CA VAL A 197 28.09 0.25 8.63
C VAL A 197 29.32 0.69 7.83
N GLY A 198 29.17 1.72 6.97
CA GLY A 198 30.26 2.30 6.18
C GLY A 198 30.31 1.92 4.70
N GLY A 199 29.31 1.23 4.15
CA GLY A 199 29.25 0.89 2.72
C GLY A 199 29.06 2.12 1.80
N THR A 200 29.77 2.15 0.68
CA THR A 200 29.61 3.12 -0.41
C THR A 200 28.86 2.50 -1.58
N VAL A 201 28.05 3.28 -2.29
CA VAL A 201 27.38 2.86 -3.54
C VAL A 201 28.43 2.36 -4.54
N ALA A 202 28.20 1.19 -5.15
CA ALA A 202 29.19 0.53 -6.01
C ALA A 202 29.40 1.21 -7.38
N ALA A 203 28.38 1.86 -7.96
CA ALA A 203 28.46 2.53 -9.25
C ALA A 203 28.10 4.03 -9.19
N GLU A 204 28.78 4.84 -10.01
CA GLU A 204 28.55 6.30 -10.11
C GLU A 204 27.36 6.69 -11.01
N ALA A 205 26.80 5.75 -11.80
CA ALA A 205 25.68 5.98 -12.72
C ALA A 205 24.73 4.77 -12.78
N GLY A 206 23.45 5.01 -13.02
CA GLY A 206 22.42 3.97 -13.09
C GLY A 206 22.36 3.25 -14.44
N SER A 207 22.21 1.92 -14.40
CA SER A 207 22.14 1.04 -15.57
C SER A 207 20.71 0.81 -16.11
N GLY A 208 19.69 1.34 -15.44
CA GLY A 208 18.28 1.19 -15.81
C GLY A 208 17.82 2.10 -16.97
N SER A 209 16.55 1.95 -17.37
CA SER A 209 15.90 2.86 -18.33
C SER A 209 16.05 4.31 -17.88
N GLY A 210 16.35 5.22 -18.81
CA GLY A 210 16.50 6.63 -18.47
C GLY A 210 17.68 6.98 -17.55
N GLY A 211 18.63 6.06 -17.32
CA GLY A 211 19.77 6.26 -16.41
C GLY A 211 19.41 6.06 -14.92
N LEU A 212 18.27 5.44 -14.65
CA LEU A 212 17.80 5.15 -13.30
C LEU A 212 18.68 4.08 -12.62
N LEU A 213 18.93 4.25 -11.31
CA LEU A 213 19.67 3.26 -10.52
C LEU A 213 18.85 1.96 -10.36
N THR A 214 19.55 0.84 -10.44
CA THR A 214 19.04 -0.50 -10.16
C THR A 214 19.76 -1.09 -8.95
N HIS A 215 19.27 -2.21 -8.41
CA HIS A 215 19.94 -2.90 -7.31
C HIS A 215 21.38 -3.34 -7.65
N ALA A 216 21.68 -3.63 -8.92
CA ALA A 216 23.00 -4.04 -9.38
C ALA A 216 24.02 -2.88 -9.31
N ASP A 217 23.55 -1.63 -9.34
CA ASP A 217 24.41 -0.44 -9.28
C ASP A 217 24.82 -0.10 -7.84
N ILE A 218 24.10 -0.64 -6.85
CA ILE A 218 24.28 -0.29 -5.43
C ILE A 218 25.27 -1.24 -4.74
N LEU A 219 25.21 -2.55 -5.03
CA LEU A 219 25.97 -3.59 -4.33
C LEU A 219 27.23 -4.03 -5.10
N GLY A 220 28.28 -4.42 -4.37
CA GLY A 220 29.52 -4.98 -4.92
C GLY A 220 30.02 -6.22 -4.18
N GLY A 221 30.83 -7.05 -4.84
CA GLY A 221 31.47 -8.21 -4.21
C GLY A 221 30.48 -9.25 -3.63
N ALA A 222 30.77 -9.74 -2.42
CA ALA A 222 29.97 -10.79 -1.78
C ALA A 222 28.52 -10.36 -1.47
N GLU A 223 28.28 -9.07 -1.22
CA GLU A 223 26.94 -8.52 -1.00
C GLU A 223 26.07 -8.69 -2.27
N ALA A 224 26.66 -8.41 -3.44
CA ALA A 224 25.97 -8.59 -4.71
C ALA A 224 25.66 -10.07 -5.00
N GLU A 225 26.57 -11.00 -4.66
CA GLU A 225 26.35 -12.44 -4.82
C GLU A 225 25.24 -12.95 -3.87
N ASN A 226 25.27 -12.53 -2.61
CA ASN A 226 24.23 -12.87 -1.63
C ASN A 226 22.87 -12.34 -2.07
N TRP A 227 22.80 -11.07 -2.46
CA TRP A 227 21.57 -10.46 -2.97
C TRP A 227 21.05 -11.20 -4.21
N ASN A 228 21.93 -11.52 -5.17
CA ASN A 228 21.54 -12.27 -6.35
C ASN A 228 21.00 -13.66 -6.00
N ARG A 229 21.67 -14.39 -5.10
CA ARG A 229 21.23 -15.73 -4.66
C ARG A 229 19.84 -15.70 -4.04
N VAL A 230 19.59 -14.76 -3.12
CA VAL A 230 18.27 -14.63 -2.49
C VAL A 230 17.19 -14.25 -3.51
N ASN A 231 17.50 -13.39 -4.50
CA ASN A 231 16.53 -13.07 -5.57
C ASN A 231 16.22 -14.27 -6.46
N VAL A 232 17.22 -15.08 -6.82
CA VAL A 232 16.98 -16.31 -7.59
C VAL A 232 16.07 -17.27 -6.82
N LEU A 233 16.24 -17.39 -5.50
CA LEU A 233 15.34 -18.17 -4.65
C LEU A 233 13.93 -17.56 -4.61
N LEU A 234 13.82 -16.24 -4.45
CA LEU A 234 12.53 -15.54 -4.47
C LEU A 234 11.78 -15.75 -5.79
N ASP A 235 12.48 -15.73 -6.93
CA ASP A 235 11.90 -15.90 -8.26
C ASP A 235 11.29 -17.32 -8.47
N THR A 236 11.54 -18.28 -7.56
CA THR A 236 10.91 -19.62 -7.58
C THR A 236 9.56 -19.71 -6.87
N VAL A 237 9.14 -18.65 -6.18
CA VAL A 237 7.88 -18.65 -5.43
C VAL A 237 6.67 -18.77 -6.36
N GLU A 238 5.71 -19.63 -6.00
CA GLU A 238 4.48 -19.78 -6.77
C GLU A 238 3.35 -18.89 -6.22
N ASP A 239 2.42 -18.50 -7.10
CA ASP A 239 1.22 -17.71 -6.72
C ASP A 239 0.45 -18.37 -5.58
N LEU A 240 0.22 -19.69 -5.65
CA LEU A 240 -0.51 -20.42 -4.62
C LEU A 240 0.26 -20.52 -3.29
N GLU A 241 1.58 -20.35 -3.29
CA GLU A 241 2.35 -20.24 -2.06
C GLU A 241 2.22 -18.85 -1.44
N LEU A 242 2.02 -17.79 -2.25
CA LEU A 242 1.78 -16.44 -1.76
C LEU A 242 0.34 -16.23 -1.26
N ILE A 243 -0.66 -16.62 -2.06
CA ILE A 243 -2.08 -16.33 -1.79
C ILE A 243 -2.92 -17.55 -1.41
N GLY A 244 -2.37 -18.77 -1.49
CA GLY A 244 -3.11 -19.98 -1.18
C GLY A 244 -3.32 -20.22 0.32
N PRO A 245 -4.27 -21.09 0.69
CA PRO A 245 -4.57 -21.39 2.09
C PRO A 245 -3.65 -22.47 2.69
N SER A 246 -2.77 -23.08 1.90
CA SER A 246 -2.12 -24.35 2.26
C SER A 246 -0.73 -24.21 2.86
N VAL A 247 0.00 -23.13 2.53
CA VAL A 247 1.38 -22.90 2.98
C VAL A 247 1.36 -21.74 3.95
N THR A 248 1.91 -21.89 5.15
CA THR A 248 1.99 -20.77 6.12
C THR A 248 3.14 -19.81 5.75
N PRO A 249 3.12 -18.53 6.17
CA PRO A 249 4.24 -17.63 5.92
C PRO A 249 5.58 -18.16 6.43
N THR A 250 5.63 -18.78 7.61
CA THR A 250 6.85 -19.37 8.16
C THR A 250 7.34 -20.57 7.35
N GLU A 251 6.42 -21.44 6.92
CA GLU A 251 6.76 -22.58 6.06
C GLU A 251 7.32 -22.12 4.71
N LEU A 252 6.74 -21.08 4.12
CA LEU A 252 7.22 -20.46 2.88
C LEU A 252 8.67 -19.99 3.03
N LEU A 253 9.02 -19.36 4.15
CA LEU A 253 10.40 -18.90 4.40
C LEU A 253 11.39 -20.07 4.49
N VAL A 254 11.01 -21.18 5.13
CA VAL A 254 11.87 -22.36 5.21
C VAL A 254 12.05 -23.02 3.85
N ARG A 255 10.99 -23.07 3.02
CA ARG A 255 11.05 -23.63 1.66
C ARG A 255 11.98 -22.83 0.75
N LEU A 256 11.84 -21.50 0.76
CA LEU A 256 12.61 -20.62 -0.11
C LEU A 256 14.03 -20.37 0.38
N PHE A 257 14.21 -20.20 1.69
CA PHE A 257 15.45 -19.66 2.26
C PHE A 257 16.04 -20.53 3.39
N GLY A 258 15.72 -21.82 3.45
CA GLY A 258 16.19 -22.70 4.53
C GLY A 258 17.71 -22.67 4.76
N GLU A 259 18.50 -22.53 3.69
CA GLU A 259 19.97 -22.41 3.76
C GLU A 259 20.47 -21.03 4.22
N GLU A 260 19.62 -20.01 4.19
CA GLU A 260 19.97 -18.64 4.60
C GLU A 260 19.69 -18.35 6.09
N GLN A 261 19.28 -19.37 6.85
CA GLN A 261 18.89 -19.29 8.27
C GLN A 261 17.82 -18.21 8.53
N PRO A 262 16.57 -18.44 8.09
CA PRO A 262 15.51 -17.46 8.23
C PRO A 262 15.09 -17.33 9.70
N ARG A 263 15.19 -16.12 10.24
CA ARG A 263 14.75 -15.76 11.59
C ARG A 263 13.53 -14.86 11.51
N VAL A 264 12.42 -15.29 12.10
CA VAL A 264 11.16 -14.55 12.11
C VAL A 264 11.03 -13.66 13.35
N PHE A 265 10.24 -12.60 13.24
CA PHE A 265 9.89 -11.69 14.33
C PHE A 265 8.39 -11.69 14.62
N ASP A 266 7.97 -10.89 15.59
CA ASP A 266 6.57 -10.74 15.94
C ASP A 266 5.74 -10.26 14.75
N THR A 267 4.66 -10.99 14.50
CA THR A 267 3.73 -10.69 13.43
C THR A 267 2.92 -9.46 13.78
N THR A 268 2.75 -8.55 12.82
CA THR A 268 1.89 -7.37 12.97
C THR A 268 0.55 -7.62 12.28
N PRO A 269 -0.58 -7.68 13.02
CA PRO A 269 -1.89 -7.72 12.40
C PRO A 269 -2.18 -6.41 11.66
N VAL A 270 -2.87 -6.50 10.54
CA VAL A 270 -3.38 -5.33 9.82
C VAL A 270 -4.89 -5.41 9.72
N ARG A 271 -5.55 -4.26 9.75
CA ARG A 271 -7.00 -4.18 9.61
C ARG A 271 -7.41 -3.00 8.74
N PHE A 272 -8.61 -3.02 8.19
CA PHE A 272 -9.17 -1.82 7.58
C PHE A 272 -9.30 -0.69 8.61
N GLY A 273 -8.97 0.54 8.24
CA GLY A 273 -9.18 1.68 9.12
C GLY A 273 -9.09 3.04 8.43
N CYS A 274 -10.19 3.78 8.51
CA CYS A 274 -10.26 5.17 8.06
C CYS A 274 -10.07 6.14 9.24
N SER A 275 -9.58 7.34 8.94
CA SER A 275 -9.42 8.41 9.92
C SER A 275 -10.34 9.61 9.65
N CYS A 276 -11.31 9.49 8.74
CA CYS A 276 -12.27 10.56 8.46
C CYS A 276 -13.17 10.83 9.68
N SER A 277 -13.56 12.09 9.85
CA SER A 277 -14.52 12.53 10.85
C SER A 277 -15.22 13.78 10.34
N ALA A 278 -16.38 14.10 10.91
CA ALA A 278 -17.10 15.33 10.60
C ALA A 278 -16.18 16.56 10.78
N ASP A 279 -15.39 16.60 11.85
CA ASP A 279 -14.46 17.71 12.13
C ASP A 279 -13.39 17.88 11.05
N LYS A 280 -12.84 16.78 10.51
CA LYS A 280 -11.86 16.86 9.42
C LYS A 280 -12.49 17.39 8.13
N VAL A 281 -13.72 16.99 7.85
CA VAL A 281 -14.47 17.51 6.70
C VAL A 281 -14.75 18.99 6.89
N ARG A 282 -15.25 19.41 8.06
CA ARG A 282 -15.45 20.84 8.41
C ARG A 282 -14.15 21.64 8.28
N SER A 283 -13.05 21.11 8.81
CA SER A 283 -11.73 21.75 8.70
C SER A 283 -11.30 21.92 7.25
N THR A 284 -11.59 20.95 6.38
CA THR A 284 -11.29 21.05 4.93
C THR A 284 -12.21 22.08 4.26
N MET A 285 -13.47 22.15 4.69
CA MET A 285 -14.45 23.10 4.16
C MET A 285 -14.23 24.54 4.66
N SER A 286 -13.41 24.75 5.69
CA SER A 286 -13.17 26.06 6.31
C SER A 286 -12.53 27.08 5.35
N ILE A 287 -11.89 26.63 4.27
CA ILE A 287 -11.25 27.50 3.27
C ILE A 287 -12.24 28.12 2.28
N TYR A 288 -13.48 27.63 2.21
CA TYR A 288 -14.47 28.11 1.24
C TYR A 288 -15.31 29.27 1.80
N SER A 289 -15.76 30.15 0.90
CA SER A 289 -16.68 31.24 1.23
C SER A 289 -18.12 30.73 1.37
N LYS A 290 -19.01 31.44 2.10
CA LYS A 290 -20.44 31.11 2.12
C LYS A 290 -21.04 31.04 0.72
N LYS A 291 -20.57 31.88 -0.20
CA LYS A 291 -20.99 31.86 -1.61
C LYS A 291 -20.58 30.59 -2.36
N ASP A 292 -19.47 29.96 -1.98
CA ASP A 292 -19.06 28.70 -2.59
C ASP A 292 -19.76 27.51 -1.91
N ILE A 293 -19.93 27.55 -0.60
CA ILE A 293 -20.74 26.57 0.15
C ILE A 293 -22.19 26.55 -0.35
N SER A 294 -22.78 27.70 -0.67
CA SER A 294 -24.15 27.74 -1.20
C SER A 294 -24.29 27.10 -2.58
N LYS A 295 -23.22 27.09 -3.40
CA LYS A 295 -23.20 26.36 -4.68
C LYS A 295 -23.05 24.85 -4.50
N MET A 296 -22.52 24.42 -3.35
CA MET A 296 -22.38 23.01 -2.98
C MET A 296 -23.62 22.47 -2.24
N THR A 297 -24.58 23.34 -1.91
CA THR A 297 -25.80 22.97 -1.20
C THR A 297 -26.75 22.24 -2.15
N THR A 298 -27.23 21.07 -1.72
CA THR A 298 -28.17 20.24 -2.45
C THR A 298 -29.57 20.86 -2.47
N VAL A 299 -30.47 20.29 -3.27
CA VAL A 299 -31.89 20.69 -3.31
C VAL A 299 -32.58 20.57 -1.95
N ASP A 300 -32.09 19.71 -1.08
CA ASP A 300 -32.60 19.48 0.28
C ASP A 300 -32.05 20.48 1.30
N GLY A 301 -31.22 21.44 0.86
CA GLY A 301 -30.66 22.49 1.72
C GLY A 301 -29.46 22.06 2.56
N LEU A 302 -28.85 20.92 2.26
CA LEU A 302 -27.69 20.36 2.97
C LEU A 302 -26.43 20.39 2.11
N VAL A 303 -25.26 20.37 2.75
CA VAL A 303 -23.98 20.09 2.08
C VAL A 303 -23.57 18.67 2.43
N THR A 304 -23.36 17.84 1.41
CA THR A 304 -22.97 16.44 1.55
C THR A 304 -21.50 16.23 1.21
N ALA A 305 -20.82 15.36 1.94
CA ALA A 305 -19.44 14.97 1.65
C ALA A 305 -19.22 13.47 1.88
N ASP A 306 -18.72 12.78 0.87
CA ASP A 306 -18.42 11.35 0.92
C ASP A 306 -16.93 11.08 1.09
N CYS A 307 -16.58 10.28 2.09
CA CYS A 307 -15.21 9.81 2.24
C CYS A 307 -14.88 8.75 1.19
N GLN A 308 -14.00 9.11 0.24
CA GLN A 308 -13.58 8.21 -0.82
C GLN A 308 -12.86 6.93 -0.34
N PHE A 309 -12.35 6.90 0.90
CA PHE A 309 -11.67 5.70 1.42
C PHE A 309 -12.61 4.68 2.07
N CYS A 310 -13.72 5.11 2.66
CA CYS A 310 -14.57 4.23 3.49
C CYS A 310 -16.07 4.41 3.26
N GLY A 311 -16.47 5.19 2.25
CA GLY A 311 -17.87 5.42 1.91
C GLY A 311 -18.68 6.16 2.98
N ALA A 312 -18.06 6.72 4.02
CA ALA A 312 -18.79 7.45 5.05
C ALA A 312 -19.41 8.72 4.46
N HIS A 313 -20.73 8.84 4.60
CA HIS A 313 -21.50 10.00 4.18
C HIS A 313 -21.63 10.99 5.34
N TYR A 314 -21.32 12.26 5.08
CA TYR A 314 -21.47 13.35 6.04
C TYR A 314 -22.42 14.40 5.49
N GLU A 315 -23.35 14.86 6.33
CA GLU A 315 -24.29 15.92 6.03
C GLU A 315 -24.06 17.11 6.97
N PHE A 316 -24.09 18.31 6.43
CA PHE A 316 -23.86 19.54 7.18
C PHE A 316 -24.89 20.61 6.83
N ASP A 317 -25.30 21.39 7.83
CA ASP A 317 -25.98 22.66 7.61
C ASP A 317 -24.97 23.64 6.96
N PRO A 318 -25.27 24.21 5.77
CA PRO A 318 -24.43 25.20 5.10
C PRO A 318 -23.98 26.37 5.99
N LYS A 319 -24.78 26.76 6.99
CA LYS A 319 -24.47 27.87 7.92
C LYS A 319 -23.29 27.56 8.84
N THR A 320 -23.03 26.28 9.07
CA THR A 320 -21.97 25.78 9.96
C THR A 320 -20.64 25.53 9.23
N LEU A 321 -20.55 25.89 7.95
CA LEU A 321 -19.39 25.66 7.08
C LEU A 321 -18.82 26.96 6.49
N GLY A 322 -17.55 26.89 6.07
CA GLY A 322 -16.80 28.00 5.49
C GLY A 322 -16.14 28.91 6.54
N PHE A 323 -15.33 29.88 6.09
CA PHE A 323 -14.62 30.79 7.01
C PHE A 323 -15.55 31.78 7.72
N GLU A 324 -16.78 31.97 7.22
CA GLU A 324 -17.82 32.81 7.83
C GLU A 324 -18.86 31.99 8.61
N ALA A 325 -18.52 30.74 8.96
CA ALA A 325 -19.41 29.85 9.69
C ALA A 325 -19.92 30.53 10.96
N GLU A 326 -21.23 30.44 11.19
CA GLU A 326 -21.79 30.84 12.46
C GLU A 326 -21.32 29.83 13.51
N SER A 327 -20.58 30.30 14.52
CA SER A 327 -20.23 29.46 15.66
C SER A 327 -21.55 29.05 16.31
N THR A 328 -21.97 27.81 16.10
CA THR A 328 -22.98 27.20 16.94
C THR A 328 -22.41 27.21 18.34
N GLY A 329 -22.91 28.12 19.18
CA GLY A 329 -22.73 28.03 20.62
C GLY A 329 -23.18 26.64 21.07
N ASP A 330 -22.49 26.16 22.09
CA ASP A 330 -22.65 24.84 22.72
C ASP A 330 -24.11 24.37 22.93
N ASP A 331 -24.18 23.05 23.07
CA ASP A 331 -25.15 22.22 23.84
C ASP A 331 -26.36 21.60 23.12
N ALA A 332 -26.27 20.28 22.87
CA ALA A 332 -26.91 19.24 23.71
C ALA A 332 -26.46 17.82 23.32
#